data_AF-A0A965IXU7-F1
#
_entry.id   AF-A0A965IXU7-F1
#
_cell.length_a   1.000
_cell.length_b   1.000
_cell.length_c   1.000
_cell.angle_alpha   90.00
_cell.angle_beta   90.00
_cell.angle_gamma   90.00
#
_symmetry.space_group_name_H-M   'P 1'
#
loop_
_entity.id
_entity.type
_entity.pdbx_description
1 polymer ?
#
loop_
_entity_poly.entity_id
_entity_poly.type
_entity_poly.pdbx_seq_one_letter_code
_entity_poly.pdbx_strand_id
1 'polypeptide(L)'
;MTTIDTHAGASAGAAQPNPVARIAAWVISSDHKKIGRLLIGESMVAAVAAAVIGALLGLERMSSGYSIFNGDATPQLVGLFRYLLAFGVLAPLTLGLALAVVPMQVGSRAVSFPRLAQFG
;
A
#
# COMPACT_ATOMS: atom_id res chain seq x y z
N MET A 1 31.88 -12.27 47.06
CA MET A 1 31.87 -10.91 46.46
C MET A 1 30.85 -10.94 45.34
N THR A 2 29.60 -10.56 45.63
CA THR A 2 28.46 -10.61 44.70
C THR A 2 28.28 -9.24 44.07
N THR A 3 28.55 -9.12 42.78
CA THR A 3 28.29 -7.91 41.99
C THR A 3 26.79 -7.83 41.71
N ILE A 4 26.10 -6.89 42.37
CA ILE A 4 24.72 -6.55 42.03
C ILE A 4 24.79 -5.54 40.89
N ASP A 5 24.53 -6.01 39.67
CA ASP A 5 24.28 -5.14 38.52
C ASP A 5 22.92 -4.45 38.74
N THR A 6 22.99 -3.22 39.22
CA THR A 6 21.83 -2.32 39.26
C THR A 6 21.57 -1.87 37.84
N HIS A 7 20.65 -2.54 37.13
CA HIS A 7 20.01 -1.92 35.98
C HIS A 7 19.09 -0.82 36.51
N ALA A 8 19.66 0.38 36.65
CA ALA A 8 18.88 1.58 36.87
C ALA A 8 17.87 1.69 35.73
N GLY A 9 16.61 1.37 36.04
CA GLY A 9 15.49 1.61 35.17
C GLY A 9 15.35 3.11 34.98
N ALA A 10 16.10 3.65 34.03
CA ALA A 10 15.80 4.95 33.45
C ALA A 10 14.51 4.80 32.68
N SER A 11 13.38 4.91 33.37
CA SER A 11 12.12 5.30 32.76
C SER A 11 12.29 6.74 32.26
N ALA A 12 13.01 6.89 31.16
CA ALA A 12 13.00 8.11 30.36
C ALA A 12 11.53 8.39 30.08
N GLY A 13 11.04 9.54 30.57
CA GLY A 13 9.64 9.93 30.42
C GLY A 13 9.20 9.69 28.99
N ALA A 14 8.20 8.82 28.81
CA ALA A 14 7.64 8.52 27.51
C ALA A 14 7.00 9.81 26.96
N ALA A 15 7.80 10.59 26.23
CA ALA A 15 7.29 11.70 25.45
C ALA A 15 6.20 11.12 24.55
N GLN A 16 4.96 11.58 24.71
CA GLN A 16 3.85 11.08 23.91
C GLN A 16 4.24 11.23 22.43
N PRO A 17 4.23 10.14 21.64
CA PRO A 17 4.69 10.20 20.27
C PRO A 17 3.75 11.12 19.49
N ASN A 18 4.28 12.28 19.11
CA ASN A 18 3.62 13.26 18.25
C ASN A 18 2.99 12.51 17.05
N PRO A 19 1.71 12.73 16.71
CA PRO A 19 1.06 12.08 15.57
C PRO A 19 1.86 12.21 14.26
N VAL A 20 2.55 13.35 14.07
CA VAL A 20 3.46 13.57 12.93
C VAL A 20 4.64 12.58 12.96
N ALA A 21 5.24 12.37 14.14
CA ALA A 21 6.33 11.41 14.30
C ALA A 21 5.88 9.97 14.02
N ARG A 22 4.63 9.63 14.34
CA ARG A 22 4.06 8.31 14.02
C ARG A 22 3.90 8.11 12.51
N ILE A 23 3.35 9.09 11.80
CA ILE A 23 3.21 9.00 10.33
C ILE A 23 4.58 8.95 9.66
N ALA A 24 5.51 9.80 10.08
CA ALA A 24 6.89 9.82 9.58
C ALA A 24 7.59 8.46 9.78
N ALA A 25 7.34 7.78 10.91
CA ALA A 25 7.90 6.46 11.18
C ALA A 25 7.39 5.35 10.23
N TRP A 26 6.24 5.53 9.59
CA TRP A 26 5.76 4.63 8.54
C TRP A 26 6.34 5.00 7.18
N VAL A 27 6.36 6.28 6.83
CA VAL A 27 6.89 6.77 5.53
C VAL A 27 8.38 6.46 5.40
N ILE A 28 9.16 6.64 6.47
CA ILE A 28 10.62 6.46 6.48
C ILE A 28 11.00 5.03 6.91
N SER A 29 10.06 4.09 7.01
CA SER A 29 10.35 2.72 7.44
C SER A 29 11.04 1.85 6.39
N SER A 30 12.16 1.23 6.77
CA SER A 30 12.86 0.21 5.96
C SER A 30 12.39 -1.23 6.22
N ASP A 31 11.30 -1.44 6.97
CA ASP A 31 10.78 -2.77 7.27
C ASP A 31 9.95 -3.31 6.09
N HIS A 32 10.38 -4.42 5.50
CA HIS A 32 9.74 -5.05 4.34
C HIS A 32 8.26 -5.41 4.60
N LYS A 33 7.87 -5.70 5.85
CA LYS A 33 6.47 -5.97 6.21
C LYS A 33 5.64 -4.71 6.22
N LYS A 34 6.19 -3.60 6.73
CA LYS A 34 5.48 -2.31 6.73
C LYS A 34 5.31 -1.78 5.32
N ILE A 35 6.37 -1.83 4.51
CA ILE A 35 6.33 -1.43 3.10
C ILE A 35 5.31 -2.31 2.35
N GLY A 36 5.38 -3.63 2.52
CA GLY A 36 4.43 -4.56 1.90
C GLY A 36 2.97 -4.27 2.27
N ARG A 37 2.69 -3.97 3.55
CA ARG A 37 1.34 -3.58 4.00
C ARG A 37 0.86 -2.26 3.41
N LEU A 38 1.74 -1.28 3.22
CA LEU A 38 1.38 0.00 2.62
C LEU A 38 1.00 -0.17 1.15
N LEU A 39 1.77 -0.95 0.39
CA LEU A 39 1.46 -1.25 -1.03
C LEU A 39 0.18 -2.08 -1.18
N ILE A 40 -0.04 -3.07 -0.32
CA ILE A 40 -1.31 -3.80 -0.30
C ILE A 40 -2.47 -2.84 0.01
N GLY A 41 -2.33 -1.97 1.00
CA GLY A 41 -3.36 -0.97 1.34
C GLY A 41 -3.67 -0.02 0.19
N GLU A 42 -2.65 0.48 -0.50
CA GLU A 42 -2.79 1.34 -1.68
C GLU A 42 -3.53 0.60 -2.81
N SER A 43 -3.17 -0.66 -3.08
CA SER A 43 -3.85 -1.48 -4.08
C SER A 43 -5.33 -1.72 -3.78
N MET A 44 -5.72 -1.79 -2.50
CA MET A 44 -7.12 -1.92 -2.10
C MET A 44 -7.91 -0.64 -2.36
N VAL A 45 -7.32 0.53 -2.11
CA VAL A 45 -7.96 1.82 -2.43
C VAL A 45 -8.14 1.95 -3.94
N ALA A 46 -7.10 1.63 -4.72
CA ALA A 46 -7.18 1.63 -6.18
C ALA A 46 -8.21 0.60 -6.71
N ALA A 47 -8.32 -0.56 -6.07
CA ALA A 47 -9.30 -1.58 -6.45
C ALA A 47 -10.74 -1.10 -6.25
N VAL A 48 -11.02 -0.38 -5.17
CA VAL A 48 -12.33 0.27 -4.98
C VAL A 48 -12.60 1.30 -6.06
N ALA A 49 -11.63 2.15 -6.40
CA ALA A 49 -11.78 3.12 -7.48
C ALA A 49 -12.03 2.45 -8.85
N ALA A 50 -11.27 1.39 -9.16
CA ALA A 50 -11.47 0.59 -10.36
C ALA A 50 -12.85 -0.07 -10.37
N ALA A 51 -13.31 -0.62 -9.24
CA ALA A 51 -14.64 -1.24 -9.13
C ALA A 51 -15.76 -0.24 -9.39
N VAL A 52 -15.66 0.99 -8.88
CA VAL A 52 -16.62 2.07 -9.15
C VAL A 52 -16.67 2.40 -10.63
N ILE A 53 -15.53 2.61 -11.28
CA ILE A 53 -15.47 2.91 -12.72
C ILE A 53 -16.01 1.71 -13.54
N GLY A 54 -15.65 0.49 -13.14
CA GLY A 54 -16.14 -0.73 -13.78
C GLY A 54 -17.66 -0.86 -13.70
N ALA A 55 -18.26 -0.51 -12.55
CA ALA A 55 -19.71 -0.49 -12.37
C ALA A 55 -20.37 0.56 -13.26
N LEU A 56 -19.83 1.78 -13.34
CA LEU A 56 -20.31 2.84 -14.23
C LEU A 56 -20.26 2.42 -15.70
N LEU A 57 -19.15 1.83 -16.14
CA LEU A 57 -19.03 1.25 -17.49
C LEU A 57 -19.99 0.08 -17.72
N GLY A 58 -20.31 -0.67 -16.67
CA GLY A 58 -21.30 -1.73 -16.71
C GLY A 58 -22.70 -1.17 -16.97
N LEU A 59 -23.08 -0.12 -16.24
CA LEU A 59 -24.37 0.57 -16.42
C LEU A 59 -24.52 1.16 -17.82
N GLU A 60 -23.47 1.80 -18.35
CA GLU A 60 -23.47 2.34 -19.72
C GLU A 60 -23.77 1.24 -20.75
N ARG A 61 -23.13 0.06 -20.60
CA ARG A 61 -23.33 -1.08 -21.51
C ARG A 61 -24.70 -1.73 -21.39
N MET A 62 -25.36 -1.61 -20.24
CA MET A 62 -26.73 -2.10 -20.05
C MET A 62 -27.78 -1.17 -20.66
N SER A 63 -27.45 0.11 -20.85
CA SER A 63 -28.36 1.08 -21.47
C SER A 63 -28.32 0.97 -22.99
N SER A 64 -29.25 0.21 -23.57
CA SER A 64 -29.31 -0.01 -25.03
C SER A 64 -29.99 1.12 -25.83
N GLY A 65 -30.46 2.19 -25.18
CA GLY A 65 -31.27 3.24 -25.83
C GLY A 65 -30.92 4.68 -25.43
N TYR A 66 -30.01 4.89 -24.49
CA TYR A 66 -29.59 6.20 -24.01
C TYR A 66 -28.12 6.14 -23.56
N SER A 67 -27.32 7.13 -23.92
CA SER A 67 -25.91 7.24 -23.52
C SER A 67 -25.84 7.93 -22.15
N ILE A 68 -25.36 7.24 -21.12
CA ILE A 68 -25.15 7.84 -19.78
C ILE A 68 -23.97 8.80 -19.85
N PHE A 69 -22.94 8.44 -20.63
CA PHE A 69 -21.77 9.27 -20.88
C PHE A 69 -21.80 9.88 -22.29
N ASN A 70 -21.32 11.12 -22.45
CA ASN A 70 -21.33 11.83 -23.73
C ASN A 70 -19.92 11.88 -24.35
N GLY A 71 -19.87 11.91 -25.69
CA GLY A 71 -18.62 12.09 -26.45
C GLY A 71 -17.59 11.00 -26.17
N ASP A 72 -16.34 11.39 -25.95
CA ASP A 72 -15.20 10.48 -25.76
C ASP A 72 -15.04 9.96 -24.32
N ALA A 73 -16.00 10.21 -23.43
CA ALA A 73 -15.88 9.82 -22.02
C ALA A 73 -15.79 8.30 -21.83
N THR A 74 -16.58 7.52 -22.57
CA THR A 74 -16.58 6.05 -22.48
C THR A 74 -15.22 5.42 -22.80
N PRO A 75 -14.59 5.68 -23.97
CA PRO A 75 -13.26 5.11 -24.26
C PRO A 75 -12.18 5.60 -23.29
N GLN A 76 -12.26 6.84 -22.79
CA GLN A 76 -11.33 7.34 -21.76
C GLN A 76 -11.49 6.59 -20.43
N LEU A 77 -12.72 6.38 -19.97
CA LEU A 77 -13.01 5.63 -18.75
C LEU A 77 -12.62 4.14 -18.87
N VAL A 78 -12.77 3.53 -20.04
CA VAL A 78 -12.24 2.18 -20.32
C VAL A 78 -10.70 2.16 -20.20
N GLY A 79 -10.04 3.17 -20.76
CA GLY A 79 -8.59 3.33 -20.63
C GLY A 79 -8.16 3.48 -19.16
N LEU A 80 -8.81 4.37 -18.42
CA LEU A 80 -8.56 4.60 -16.99
C LEU A 80 -8.81 3.35 -16.15
N PHE A 81 -9.90 2.63 -16.40
CA PHE A 81 -10.21 1.38 -15.71
C PHE A 81 -9.09 0.34 -15.88
N ARG A 82 -8.60 0.15 -17.11
CA ARG A 82 -7.51 -0.80 -17.40
C ARG A 82 -6.19 -0.35 -16.78
N TYR A 83 -5.90 0.95 -16.84
CA TYR A 83 -4.72 1.52 -16.21
C TYR A 83 -4.73 1.29 -14.70
N LEU A 84 -5.85 1.58 -14.02
CA LEU A 84 -6.00 1.34 -12.58
C LEU A 84 -5.87 -0.14 -12.23
N LEU A 85 -6.47 -1.05 -12.99
CA LEU A 85 -6.31 -2.48 -12.74
C LEU A 85 -4.84 -2.93 -12.85
N ALA A 86 -4.11 -2.47 -13.87
CA ALA A 86 -2.73 -2.90 -14.08
C ALA A 86 -1.76 -2.24 -13.10
N PHE A 87 -1.77 -0.91 -13.03
CA PHE A 87 -0.77 -0.14 -12.29
C PHE A 87 -1.21 0.26 -10.89
N GLY A 88 -2.51 0.45 -10.67
CA GLY A 88 -3.03 0.78 -9.33
C GLY A 88 -3.35 -0.45 -8.49
N VAL A 89 -3.70 -1.60 -9.10
CA VAL A 89 -4.08 -2.81 -8.35
C VAL A 89 -3.02 -3.88 -8.48
N LEU A 90 -2.79 -4.40 -9.70
CA LEU A 90 -2.00 -5.61 -9.89
C LEU A 90 -0.53 -5.42 -9.51
N ALA A 91 0.11 -4.35 -10.01
CA ALA A 91 1.51 -4.05 -9.71
C ALA A 91 1.79 -3.86 -8.20
N PRO A 92 1.11 -2.95 -7.47
CA PRO A 92 1.38 -2.74 -6.05
C PRO A 92 0.91 -3.91 -5.18
N LEU A 93 -0.17 -4.62 -5.54
CA LEU A 93 -0.60 -5.81 -4.80
C LEU A 93 0.45 -6.92 -4.86
N THR A 94 0.97 -7.20 -6.07
CA THR A 94 1.97 -8.25 -6.26
C THR A 94 3.30 -7.89 -5.60
N LEU A 95 3.76 -6.64 -5.74
CA LEU A 95 4.96 -6.15 -5.08
C LEU A 95 4.80 -6.13 -3.56
N GLY A 96 3.65 -5.69 -3.06
CA GLY A 96 3.33 -5.65 -1.64
C GLY A 96 3.29 -7.04 -1.01
N LEU A 97 2.70 -8.02 -1.71
CA LEU A 97 2.71 -9.41 -1.29
C LEU A 97 4.14 -9.99 -1.31
N ALA A 98 4.92 -9.71 -2.35
CA ALA A 98 6.31 -10.17 -2.44
C ALA A 98 7.14 -9.65 -1.26
N LEU A 99 7.06 -8.34 -0.96
CA LEU A 99 7.78 -7.74 0.16
C LEU A 99 7.29 -8.25 1.52
N ALA A 100 5.99 -8.47 1.69
CA ALA A 100 5.44 -8.96 2.96
C ALA A 100 5.79 -10.44 3.21
N VAL A 101 5.75 -11.29 2.18
CA VAL A 101 5.76 -12.76 2.33
C VAL A 101 7.11 -13.38 2.00
N VAL A 102 7.74 -13.02 0.87
CA VAL A 102 8.91 -13.73 0.33
C VAL A 102 10.12 -13.72 1.28
N PRO A 103 10.49 -12.59 1.94
CA PRO A 103 11.59 -12.60 2.91
C PRO A 103 11.37 -13.60 4.05
N MET A 104 10.11 -13.75 4.50
CA MET A 104 9.78 -14.70 5.56
C MET A 104 9.88 -16.15 5.10
N GLN A 105 9.57 -16.45 3.84
CA GLN A 105 9.70 -17.79 3.26
C GLN A 105 11.16 -18.24 3.19
N VAL A 106 12.09 -17.32 2.91
CA VAL A 106 13.53 -17.61 2.83
C VAL A 106 14.24 -17.44 4.19
N GLY A 107 13.51 -17.02 5.24
CA GLY A 107 14.08 -16.78 6.57
C GLY A 107 14.97 -15.55 6.65
N SER A 108 14.91 -14.62 5.68
CA SER A 108 15.71 -13.41 5.70
C SER A 108 15.08 -12.35 6.61
N ARG A 109 15.94 -11.59 7.31
CA ARG A 109 15.51 -10.50 8.21
C ARG A 109 15.24 -9.18 7.46
N ALA A 110 15.82 -9.01 6.28
CA ALA A 110 15.73 -7.80 5.46
C ALA A 110 15.88 -8.12 3.96
N VAL A 111 15.45 -7.17 3.12
CA VAL A 111 15.69 -7.18 1.67
C VAL A 111 17.05 -6.53 1.34
N SER A 112 17.61 -6.79 0.17
CA SER A 112 18.95 -6.31 -0.23
C SER A 112 19.07 -4.78 -0.27
N PHE A 113 18.01 -4.07 -0.67
CA PHE A 113 17.98 -2.61 -0.73
C PHE A 113 16.71 -2.03 -0.06
N PRO A 114 16.64 -2.01 1.28
CA PRO A 114 15.42 -1.63 2.00
C PRO A 114 14.93 -0.21 1.73
N ARG A 115 15.85 0.74 1.52
CA ARG A 115 15.50 2.14 1.23
C ARG A 115 15.02 2.35 -0.19
N LEU A 116 15.55 1.60 -1.16
CA LEU A 116 15.05 1.66 -2.54
C LEU A 116 13.62 1.09 -2.60
N ALA A 117 13.35 0.01 -1.88
CA ALA A 117 12.01 -0.58 -1.81
C ALA A 117 10.93 0.37 -1.25
N GLN A 118 11.29 1.43 -0.52
CA GLN A 118 10.33 2.44 -0.06
C GLN A 118 9.83 3.36 -1.17
N PHE A 119 10.58 3.50 -2.27
CA PHE A 119 10.22 4.39 -3.38
C PHE A 119 9.29 3.76 -4.42
N GLY A 120 9.07 2.43 -4.35
CA GLY A 120 8.38 1.65 -5.36
C GLY A 120 9.35 0.97 -6.31
#